data_AF-A0A7C5AMA5-F1
#
_entry.id   AF-A0A7C5AMA5-F1
#
_cell.length_a   1.000
_cell.length_b   1.000
_cell.length_c   1.000
_cell.angle_alpha   90.00
_cell.angle_beta   90.00
_cell.angle_gamma   90.00
#
_symmetry.space_group_name_H-M   'P 1'
#
loop_
_entity.id
_entity.type
_entity.pdbx_description
1 polymer ?
#
loop_
_entity_poly.entity_id
_entity_poly.type
_entity_poly.pdbx_seq_one_letter_code
_entity_poly.pdbx_strand_id
1 'polypeptide(L)'
;MLAKLTLKVKIVGSFIILALVLSGFGIFFFMSYTDIFTEQHNLNKLLDLIHDLEIKHLAWAVNLNTSLMDEKTTRLTVERDPHKCSLGQWYYSEERKNLQSRHPKLASLLGQLEEPHRKLHGTVGELERHLGKGEENRGQVFKYFTGETVKYLGEVRKILGEIQSQV
;
A
#
# COMPACT_ATOMS: atom_id res chain seq x y z
N MET A 1 -29.16 55.03 -0.44
CA MET A 1 -28.04 55.78 -1.06
C MET A 1 -27.84 55.50 -2.55
N LEU A 2 -28.19 54.32 -3.08
CA LEU A 2 -27.99 53.97 -4.50
C LEU A 2 -28.86 54.76 -5.52
N ALA A 3 -29.96 55.36 -5.06
CA ALA A 3 -30.92 56.04 -5.93
C ALA A 3 -30.37 57.34 -6.58
N LYS A 4 -29.36 57.99 -5.98
CA LYS A 4 -28.77 59.25 -6.48
C LYS A 4 -27.62 59.07 -7.48
N LEU A 5 -27.25 57.83 -7.82
CA LEU A 5 -26.16 57.54 -8.76
C LEU A 5 -26.62 57.60 -10.22
N THR A 6 -25.76 58.08 -11.12
CA THR A 6 -26.03 58.10 -12.57
C THR A 6 -26.11 56.68 -13.13
N LEU A 7 -26.89 56.48 -14.19
CA LEU A 7 -27.13 55.16 -14.80
C LEU A 7 -25.81 54.45 -15.20
N LYS A 8 -24.83 55.21 -15.70
CA LYS A 8 -23.50 54.70 -16.08
C LYS A 8 -22.75 54.06 -14.90
N VAL A 9 -22.79 54.70 -13.73
CA VAL A 9 -22.11 54.21 -12.52
C VAL A 9 -22.75 52.91 -12.01
N LYS A 10 -24.08 52.78 -12.11
CA LYS A 10 -24.79 51.56 -11.70
C LYS A 10 -24.41 50.36 -12.58
N ILE A 11 -24.31 50.57 -13.90
CA ILE A 11 -23.91 49.51 -14.85
C ILE A 11 -22.47 49.07 -14.61
N VAL A 12 -21.52 50.01 -14.51
CA VAL A 12 -20.11 49.68 -14.24
C VAL A 12 -19.96 48.98 -12.89
N GLY A 13 -20.65 49.47 -11.86
CA GLY A 13 -20.66 48.84 -10.53
C GLY A 13 -21.16 47.40 -10.57
N SER A 14 -22.23 47.10 -11.31
CA SER A 14 -22.73 45.72 -11.43
C SER A 14 -21.74 44.80 -12.15
N PHE A 15 -21.03 45.29 -13.17
CA PHE A 15 -19.99 44.51 -13.85
C PHE A 15 -18.79 44.25 -12.95
N ILE A 16 -18.36 45.23 -12.14
CA ILE A 16 -17.28 45.03 -11.15
C ILE A 16 -17.69 44.00 -10.11
N ILE A 17 -18.91 44.09 -9.57
CA ILE A 17 -19.41 43.12 -8.60
C ILE A 17 -19.46 41.72 -9.22
N LEU A 18 -19.98 41.60 -10.45
CA LEU A 18 -19.99 40.33 -11.18
C LEU A 18 -18.58 39.77 -11.36
N ALA A 19 -17.62 40.60 -11.79
CA ALA A 19 -16.23 40.20 -11.95
C ALA A 19 -15.63 39.69 -10.64
N LEU A 20 -15.86 40.41 -9.52
CA LEU A 20 -15.38 40.00 -8.19
C LEU A 20 -16.00 38.67 -7.74
N VAL A 21 -17.30 38.47 -7.98
CA VAL A 21 -17.99 37.22 -7.67
C VAL A 21 -17.38 36.07 -8.48
N LEU A 22 -17.17 36.25 -9.79
CA LEU A 22 -16.56 35.24 -10.65
C LEU A 22 -15.10 34.94 -10.26
N SER A 23 -14.31 35.96 -9.91
CA SER A 23 -12.95 35.76 -9.40
C SER A 23 -12.94 35.00 -8.07
N GLY A 24 -13.88 35.31 -7.17
CA GLY A 24 -14.05 34.59 -5.91
C GLY A 24 -14.36 33.10 -6.13
N PHE A 25 -15.30 32.81 -7.03
CA PHE A 25 -15.57 31.43 -7.45
C PHE A 25 -14.33 30.78 -8.06
N GLY A 26 -13.63 31.46 -8.96
CA GLY A 26 -12.41 30.93 -9.58
C GLY A 26 -11.35 30.53 -8.57
N ILE A 27 -11.10 31.36 -7.54
CA ILE A 27 -10.15 31.06 -6.46
C ILE A 27 -10.62 29.85 -5.64
N PHE A 28 -11.90 29.81 -5.28
CA PHE A 28 -12.47 28.69 -4.52
C PHE A 28 -12.34 27.37 -5.29
N PHE A 29 -12.73 27.35 -6.56
CA PHE A 29 -12.60 26.17 -7.41
C PHE A 29 -11.13 25.77 -7.60
N PHE A 30 -10.22 26.73 -7.76
CA PHE A 30 -8.79 26.45 -7.88
C PHE A 30 -8.23 25.78 -6.62
N MET A 31 -8.52 26.31 -5.43
CA MET A 31 -8.09 25.71 -4.16
C MET A 31 -8.66 24.29 -3.98
N SER A 32 -9.97 24.12 -4.24
CA SER A 32 -10.60 22.80 -4.17
C SER A 32 -10.01 21.83 -5.19
N TYR A 33 -9.67 22.29 -6.40
CA TYR A 33 -9.06 21.47 -7.43
C TYR A 33 -7.66 21.01 -7.03
N THR A 34 -6.84 21.88 -6.44
CA THR A 34 -5.50 21.51 -5.98
C THR A 34 -5.53 20.46 -4.87
N ASP A 35 -6.51 20.53 -3.96
CA ASP A 35 -6.67 19.55 -2.88
C ASP A 35 -7.06 18.17 -3.42
N ILE A 36 -8.06 18.12 -4.32
CA ILE A 36 -8.52 16.88 -4.95
C ILE A 36 -7.40 16.26 -5.81
N PHE A 37 -6.69 17.08 -6.59
CA PHE A 37 -5.60 16.61 -7.44
C PHE A 37 -4.44 16.03 -6.62
N THR A 38 -4.08 16.69 -5.52
CA THR A 38 -3.02 16.21 -4.61
C THR A 38 -3.41 14.89 -3.95
N GLU A 39 -4.66 14.75 -3.53
CA GLU A 39 -5.15 13.50 -2.95
C GLU A 39 -5.15 12.35 -3.94
N GLN A 40 -5.65 12.57 -5.17
CA GLN A 40 -5.62 11.56 -6.22
C GLN A 40 -4.18 11.11 -6.54
N HIS A 41 -3.23 12.05 -6.58
CA HIS A 41 -1.82 11.73 -6.81
C HIS A 41 -1.23 10.87 -5.69
N ASN A 42 -1.58 11.15 -4.43
CA ASN A 42 -1.13 10.36 -3.29
C ASN A 42 -1.73 8.95 -3.29
N LEU A 43 -3.00 8.82 -3.70
CA LEU A 43 -3.67 7.53 -3.87
C LEU A 43 -3.02 6.69 -4.99
N ASN A 44 -2.70 7.30 -6.13
CA ASN A 44 -1.98 6.61 -7.21
C ASN A 44 -0.58 6.13 -6.75
N LYS A 45 0.15 6.96 -5.99
CA LYS A 45 1.43 6.54 -5.41
C LYS A 45 1.28 5.36 -4.45
N LEU A 46 0.22 5.35 -3.64
CA LEU A 46 -0.08 4.21 -2.77
C LEU A 46 -0.37 2.97 -3.61
N LEU A 47 -1.14 3.09 -4.69
CA LEU A 47 -1.44 1.97 -5.59
C LEU A 47 -0.15 1.37 -6.19
N ASP A 48 0.72 2.22 -6.73
CA ASP A 48 2.03 1.82 -7.28
C ASP A 48 2.89 1.13 -6.22
N LEU A 49 2.92 1.69 -5.00
CA LEU A 49 3.65 1.10 -3.88
C LEU A 49 3.11 -0.28 -3.53
N ILE A 50 1.80 -0.43 -3.33
CA ILE A 50 1.20 -1.72 -2.96
C ILE A 50 1.47 -2.78 -4.02
N HIS A 51 1.43 -2.40 -5.31
CA HIS A 51 1.79 -3.28 -6.41
C HIS A 51 3.26 -3.73 -6.36
N ASP A 52 4.19 -2.80 -6.14
CA ASP A 52 5.62 -3.11 -5.98
C ASP A 52 5.87 -4.02 -4.77
N LEU A 53 5.18 -3.77 -3.64
CA LEU A 53 5.27 -4.62 -2.46
C LEU A 53 4.78 -6.04 -2.74
N GLU A 54 3.68 -6.22 -3.47
CA GLU A 54 3.21 -7.55 -3.89
C GLU A 54 4.24 -8.26 -4.77
N ILE A 55 4.77 -7.58 -5.78
CA ILE A 55 5.80 -8.14 -6.69
C ILE A 55 7.04 -8.57 -5.90
N LYS A 56 7.50 -7.76 -4.94
CA LYS A 56 8.67 -8.11 -4.12
C LYS A 56 8.44 -9.35 -3.26
N HIS A 57 7.23 -9.55 -2.72
CA HIS A 57 6.90 -10.77 -1.97
C HIS A 57 6.78 -12.00 -2.87
N LEU A 58 6.25 -11.82 -4.09
CA LEU A 58 6.25 -12.88 -5.10
C LEU A 58 7.68 -13.29 -5.48
N ALA A 59 8.57 -12.32 -5.72
CA ALA A 59 9.98 -12.57 -6.00
C ALA A 59 10.69 -13.26 -4.83
N TRP A 60 10.41 -12.85 -3.59
CA TRP A 60 10.90 -13.52 -2.38
C TRP A 60 10.47 -14.99 -2.32
N ALA A 61 9.20 -15.29 -2.61
CA ALA A 61 8.66 -16.65 -2.60
C ALA A 61 9.27 -17.52 -3.72
N VAL A 62 9.51 -16.95 -4.89
CA VAL A 62 10.21 -17.62 -5.99
C VAL A 62 11.64 -17.95 -5.59
N ASN A 63 12.39 -17.00 -5.01
CA ASN A 63 13.77 -17.23 -4.56
C ASN A 63 13.86 -18.31 -3.47
N LEU A 64 12.88 -18.31 -2.55
CA LEU A 64 12.74 -19.36 -1.55
C LEU A 64 12.52 -20.73 -2.22
N ASN A 65 11.57 -20.83 -3.15
CA ASN A 65 11.31 -22.06 -3.88
C ASN A 65 12.54 -22.54 -4.66
N THR A 66 13.24 -21.64 -5.37
CA THR A 66 14.48 -21.98 -6.09
C THR A 66 15.56 -22.54 -5.16
N SER A 67 15.69 -21.98 -3.95
CA SER A 67 16.62 -22.52 -2.94
C SER A 67 16.20 -23.92 -2.48
N LEU A 68 14.90 -24.18 -2.35
CA LEU A 68 14.38 -25.49 -1.96
C LEU A 68 14.54 -26.57 -3.03
N MET A 69 14.62 -26.19 -4.31
CA MET A 69 14.83 -27.12 -5.43
C MET A 69 16.27 -27.65 -5.52
N ASP A 70 17.24 -26.96 -4.91
CA ASP A 70 18.60 -27.48 -4.79
C ASP A 70 18.68 -28.53 -3.67
N GLU A 71 18.95 -29.78 -4.05
CA GLU A 71 19.06 -30.95 -3.16
C GLU A 71 20.18 -30.79 -2.12
N LYS A 72 21.18 -29.94 -2.37
CA LYS A 72 22.29 -29.69 -1.44
C LYS A 72 22.02 -28.55 -0.47
N THR A 73 20.96 -27.77 -0.69
CA THR A 73 20.64 -26.61 0.16
C THR A 73 20.24 -27.05 1.57
N THR A 74 21.04 -26.63 2.56
CA THR A 74 20.77 -26.86 4.00
C THR A 74 20.43 -25.57 4.76
N ARG A 75 20.60 -24.41 4.11
CA ARG A 75 20.31 -23.08 4.68
C ARG A 75 19.65 -22.19 3.66
N LEU A 76 18.64 -21.44 4.10
CA LEU A 76 17.88 -20.52 3.28
C LEU A 76 18.43 -19.10 3.44
N THR A 77 18.76 -18.47 2.32
CA THR A 77 19.39 -17.13 2.26
C THR A 77 18.37 -15.99 2.16
N VAL A 78 17.08 -16.31 2.10
CA VAL A 78 16.00 -15.30 2.05
C VAL A 78 15.81 -14.61 3.41
N GLU A 79 15.35 -13.37 3.39
CA GLU A 79 15.06 -12.59 4.61
C GLU A 79 13.91 -13.22 5.41
N ARG A 80 14.08 -13.30 6.73
CA ARG A 80 13.15 -13.92 7.70
C ARG A 80 12.59 -12.92 8.69
N ASP A 81 13.22 -11.77 8.79
CA ASP A 81 12.70 -10.67 9.59
C ASP A 81 11.64 -9.94 8.75
N PRO A 82 10.34 -10.04 9.12
CA PRO A 82 9.30 -9.34 8.39
C PRO A 82 9.53 -7.83 8.41
N HIS A 83 10.25 -7.25 9.38
CA HIS A 83 10.46 -5.80 9.45
C HIS A 83 11.55 -5.31 8.48
N LYS A 84 12.39 -6.22 7.97
CA LYS A 84 13.50 -5.86 7.06
C LYS A 84 13.10 -5.90 5.59
N CYS A 85 12.01 -6.57 5.23
CA CYS A 85 11.51 -6.54 3.86
C CYS A 85 10.89 -5.17 3.53
N SER A 86 10.70 -4.84 2.25
CA SER A 86 10.12 -3.54 1.86
C SER A 86 8.72 -3.30 2.44
N LEU A 87 7.90 -4.35 2.59
CA LEU A 87 6.57 -4.21 3.21
C LEU A 87 6.71 -3.89 4.69
N GLY A 88 7.57 -4.59 5.43
CA GLY A 88 7.81 -4.29 6.84
C GLY A 88 8.35 -2.88 7.05
N GLN A 89 9.37 -2.49 6.30
CA GLN A 89 9.95 -1.15 6.39
C GLN A 89 8.88 -0.06 6.16
N TRP A 90 8.03 -0.24 5.16
CA TRP A 90 6.93 0.69 4.91
C TRP A 90 5.82 0.60 5.97
N TYR A 91 5.45 -0.60 6.40
CA TYR A 91 4.39 -0.85 7.37
C TYR A 91 4.64 -0.11 8.68
N TYR A 92 5.90 -0.09 9.12
CA TYR A 92 6.33 0.58 10.35
C TYR A 92 6.74 2.05 10.15
N SER A 93 6.61 2.59 8.94
CA SER A 93 6.98 3.97 8.61
C SER A 93 5.92 5.00 9.06
N GLU A 94 6.33 6.27 9.08
CA GLU A 94 5.40 7.40 9.26
C GLU A 94 4.40 7.54 8.10
N GLU A 95 4.76 7.08 6.90
CA GLU A 95 3.87 7.14 5.73
C GLU A 95 2.59 6.32 5.97
N ARG A 96 2.73 5.09 6.51
CA ARG A 96 1.60 4.24 6.87
C ARG A 96 0.73 4.88 7.96
N LYS A 97 1.32 5.53 8.96
CA LYS A 97 0.58 6.24 10.03
C LYS A 97 -0.23 7.41 9.45
N ASN A 98 0.39 8.22 8.59
CA ASN A 98 -0.27 9.34 7.91
C ASN A 98 -1.37 8.89 6.95
N LEU A 99 -1.24 7.70 6.35
CA LEU A 99 -2.30 7.12 5.54
C LEU A 99 -3.50 6.71 6.39
N GLN A 100 -3.27 6.09 7.54
CA GLN A 100 -4.34 5.65 8.44
C GLN A 100 -5.17 6.81 9.01
N SER A 101 -4.52 7.96 9.31
CA SER A 101 -5.22 9.14 9.81
C SER A 101 -6.12 9.78 8.76
N ARG A 102 -5.70 9.78 7.48
CA ARG A 102 -6.48 10.32 6.35
C ARG A 102 -7.54 9.36 5.83
N HIS A 103 -7.28 8.05 5.89
CA HIS A 103 -8.18 7.01 5.38
C HIS A 103 -8.51 5.96 6.44
N PRO A 104 -9.41 6.25 7.40
CA PRO A 104 -9.78 5.30 8.45
C PRO A 104 -10.29 3.94 7.93
N LYS A 105 -10.90 3.92 6.72
CA LYS A 105 -11.34 2.68 6.06
C LYS A 105 -10.16 1.74 5.75
N LEU A 106 -9.01 2.29 5.35
CA LEU A 106 -7.80 1.50 5.06
C LEU A 106 -7.12 1.01 6.34
N ALA A 107 -7.31 1.69 7.47
CA ALA A 107 -6.62 1.36 8.71
C ALA A 107 -6.89 -0.08 9.18
N SER A 108 -8.13 -0.56 9.04
CA SER A 108 -8.51 -1.93 9.39
C SER A 108 -7.82 -2.96 8.47
N LEU A 109 -7.83 -2.73 7.15
CA LEU A 109 -7.18 -3.63 6.18
C LEU A 109 -5.66 -3.67 6.38
N LEU A 110 -5.04 -2.51 6.59
CA LEU A 110 -3.61 -2.42 6.89
C LEU A 110 -3.29 -3.15 8.19
N GLY A 111 -4.13 -3.08 9.21
CA GLY A 111 -3.93 -3.84 10.45
C GLY A 111 -3.89 -5.36 10.23
N GLN A 112 -4.70 -5.87 9.30
CA GLN A 112 -4.80 -7.31 8.99
C GLN A 112 -3.56 -7.87 8.29
N LEU A 113 -2.70 -7.04 7.69
CA LEU A 113 -1.49 -7.51 7.01
C LEU A 113 -0.43 -8.10 7.94
N GLU A 114 -0.35 -7.61 9.19
CA GLU A 114 0.80 -7.88 10.06
C GLU A 114 0.96 -9.37 10.36
N GLU A 115 -0.13 -10.00 10.78
CA GLU A 115 -0.10 -11.39 11.21
C GLU A 115 0.22 -12.38 10.07
N PRO A 116 -0.44 -12.36 8.90
CA PRO A 116 -0.08 -13.23 7.79
C PRO A 116 1.33 -12.92 7.25
N HIS A 117 1.77 -11.65 7.25
CA HIS A 117 3.13 -11.28 6.86
C HIS A 117 4.19 -11.85 7.81
N ARG A 118 3.98 -11.72 9.12
CA ARG A 118 4.83 -12.30 10.16
C ARG A 118 4.89 -13.83 10.05
N LYS A 119 3.75 -14.48 9.83
CA LYS A 119 3.67 -15.94 9.63
C LYS A 119 4.41 -16.38 8.37
N LEU A 120 4.26 -15.63 7.27
CA LEU A 120 4.94 -15.91 6.00
C LEU A 120 6.45 -15.93 6.19
N HIS A 121 7.03 -14.90 6.79
CA HIS A 121 8.48 -14.88 7.04
C HIS A 121 8.92 -15.93 8.08
N GLY A 122 8.06 -16.23 9.05
CA GLY A 122 8.27 -17.28 10.03
C GLY A 122 8.37 -18.70 9.43
N THR A 123 7.77 -18.95 8.26
CA THR A 123 7.83 -20.28 7.63
C THR A 123 9.25 -20.68 7.24
N VAL A 124 10.15 -19.71 7.00
CA VAL A 124 11.55 -19.99 6.66
C VAL A 124 12.24 -20.76 7.78
N GLY A 125 11.99 -20.40 9.05
CA GLY A 125 12.59 -21.09 10.19
C GLY A 125 12.13 -22.56 10.29
N GLU A 126 10.84 -22.81 10.02
CA GLU A 126 10.29 -24.16 10.01
C GLU A 126 10.82 -24.99 8.82
N LEU A 127 10.95 -24.39 7.64
CA LEU A 127 11.56 -25.02 6.47
C LEU A 127 12.99 -25.45 6.76
N GLU A 128 13.80 -24.58 7.38
CA GLU A 128 15.17 -24.93 7.78
C GLU A 128 15.22 -26.04 8.83
N ARG A 129 14.31 -26.02 9.81
CA ARG A 129 14.19 -27.09 10.80
C ARG A 129 13.91 -28.43 10.13
N HIS A 130 13.13 -28.45 9.04
CA HIS A 130 12.88 -29.66 8.26
C HIS A 130 14.09 -30.05 7.39
N LEU A 131 14.77 -29.09 6.76
CA LEU A 131 16.00 -29.33 5.98
C LEU A 131 17.13 -29.90 6.84
N GLY A 132 17.28 -29.43 8.08
CA GLY A 132 18.31 -29.89 9.00
C GLY A 132 18.15 -31.32 9.51
N LYS A 133 17.03 -32.00 9.19
CA LYS A 133 16.79 -33.40 9.59
C LYS A 133 17.39 -34.42 8.63
N GLY A 134 17.73 -34.02 7.40
CA GLY A 134 18.27 -34.90 6.37
C GLY A 134 17.49 -34.83 5.05
N GLU A 135 18.06 -35.40 4.00
CA GLU A 135 17.49 -35.39 2.64
C GLU A 135 16.15 -36.14 2.57
N GLU A 136 15.94 -37.15 3.41
CA GLU A 136 14.69 -37.90 3.49
C GLU A 136 13.49 -37.04 3.91
N ASN A 137 13.73 -35.90 4.56
CA ASN A 137 12.70 -34.94 4.95
C ASN A 137 12.32 -33.95 3.84
N ARG A 138 12.95 -33.99 2.65
CA ARG A 138 12.66 -33.08 1.53
C ARG A 138 11.20 -33.09 1.10
N GLY A 139 10.54 -34.25 1.11
CA GLY A 139 9.10 -34.34 0.83
C GLY A 139 8.25 -33.54 1.83
N GLN A 140 8.63 -33.54 3.11
CA GLN A 140 7.96 -32.76 4.16
C GLN A 140 8.25 -31.26 4.04
N VAL A 141 9.46 -30.88 3.61
CA VAL A 141 9.82 -29.48 3.30
C VAL A 141 8.91 -28.95 2.19
N PHE A 142 8.77 -29.68 1.09
CA PHE A 142 7.91 -29.25 -0.02
C PHE A 142 6.43 -29.20 0.37
N LYS A 143 5.95 -30.18 1.15
CA LYS A 143 4.59 -30.18 1.71
C LYS A 143 4.34 -28.97 2.61
N TYR A 144 5.32 -28.60 3.44
CA TYR A 144 5.21 -27.43 4.32
C TYR A 144 5.24 -26.12 3.51
N PHE A 145 6.12 -26.00 2.52
CA PHE A 145 6.17 -24.83 1.63
C PHE A 145 4.84 -24.61 0.90
N THR A 146 4.34 -25.65 0.23
CA THR A 146 3.07 -25.59 -0.52
C THR A 146 1.83 -25.43 0.37
N GLY A 147 1.90 -25.89 1.62
CA GLY A 147 0.83 -25.74 2.60
C GLY A 147 0.84 -24.38 3.30
N GLU A 148 1.87 -24.10 4.10
CA GLU A 148 1.91 -22.93 4.99
C GLU A 148 2.48 -21.69 4.28
N THR A 149 3.63 -21.79 3.61
CA THR A 149 4.26 -20.62 2.96
C THR A 149 3.37 -20.04 1.88
N VAL A 150 2.85 -20.88 0.98
CA VAL A 150 1.96 -20.43 -0.11
C VAL A 150 0.64 -19.89 0.44
N LYS A 151 0.10 -20.48 1.52
CA LYS A 151 -1.11 -19.98 2.18
C LYS A 151 -0.92 -18.56 2.72
N TYR A 152 0.11 -18.32 3.54
CA TYR A 152 0.32 -16.99 4.12
C TYR A 152 0.69 -15.95 3.06
N LEU A 153 1.41 -16.34 2.00
CA LEU A 153 1.62 -15.49 0.85
C LEU A 153 0.29 -15.12 0.18
N GLY A 154 -0.61 -16.09 -0.01
CA GLY A 154 -1.95 -15.86 -0.54
C GLY A 154 -2.78 -14.92 0.33
N GLU A 155 -2.71 -15.06 1.66
CA GLU A 155 -3.39 -14.16 2.61
C GLU A 155 -2.86 -12.72 2.51
N VAL A 156 -1.54 -12.52 2.50
CA VAL A 156 -0.94 -11.18 2.31
C VAL A 156 -1.41 -10.58 0.99
N ARG A 157 -1.31 -11.32 -0.12
CA ARG A 157 -1.71 -10.85 -1.45
C ARG A 157 -3.19 -10.49 -1.53
N LYS A 158 -4.05 -11.30 -0.91
CA LYS A 158 -5.49 -11.02 -0.86
C LYS A 158 -5.76 -9.67 -0.17
N ILE A 159 -5.12 -9.41 0.97
CA ILE A 159 -5.31 -8.15 1.69
C ILE A 159 -4.74 -6.96 0.91
N LEU A 160 -3.59 -7.11 0.26
CA LEU A 160 -3.05 -6.09 -0.64
C LEU A 160 -4.02 -5.78 -1.80
N GLY A 161 -4.62 -6.82 -2.40
CA GLY A 161 -5.66 -6.65 -3.42
C GLY A 161 -6.93 -5.98 -2.91
N GLU A 162 -7.36 -6.27 -1.67
CA GLU A 162 -8.46 -5.56 -1.03
C GLU A 162 -8.12 -4.08 -0.83
N ILE A 163 -6.90 -3.74 -0.39
CA ILE A 163 -6.44 -2.35 -0.28
C ILE A 163 -6.48 -1.65 -1.63
N GLN A 164 -5.98 -2.29 -2.70
CA GLN A 164 -6.01 -1.75 -4.06
C GLN A 164 -7.45 -1.46 -4.52
N SER A 165 -8.43 -2.27 -4.13
CA SER A 165 -9.84 -2.06 -4.50
C SER A 165 -10.53 -0.90 -3.78
N GLN A 166 -9.93 -0.37 -2.72
CA GLN A 166 -10.48 0.73 -1.90
C GLN A 166 -9.91 2.10 -2.27
N VAL A 167 -8.96 2.14 -3.22
CA VAL A 167 -8.24 3.33 -3.68
C VAL A 167 -8.67 3.66 -5.10
#